data_AF-L9VHK6-F1
#
_entry.id   AF-L9VHK6-F1
#
_cell.length_a   1.000
_cell.length_b   1.000
_cell.length_c   1.000
_cell.angle_alpha   90.00
_cell.angle_beta   90.00
_cell.angle_gamma   90.00
#
_symmetry.space_group_name_H-M   'P 1'
#
loop_
_entity.id
_entity.type
_entity.pdbx_description
1 polymer ?
#
loop_
_entity_poly.entity_id
_entity_poly.type
_entity_poly.pdbx_seq_one_letter_code
_entity_poly.pdbx_strand_id
1 'polypeptide(L)'
;MNRRQYLTRAGAGVGTLALAPLAGCLGELSGSESTTSAEDRTGERELSRAAGTLNEAALALEIEDGGMDDGEVAFDADEPNGLIADARAHLETAAAELDDDRAPDIETLRTYADILEALVVVTETITDEELESDADAVFDATGEDGEFEDASATVDRWMDELEAAEARHVGAVSDYEALDGDRFEDLARIDPVDLEDGIESLGDVLESLVTLVGGFDSMVEGYEALERGHEHVEDEAYERAESAFGDAKSAFEAARETFEEDKNPPDRLADHFDTARCQSGHLTEAAEAFEEAAVAAGSGDLLTANQRDRDAERSLEAADDCTA
;
A
#
# COMPACT_ATOMS: atom_id res chain seq x y z
N MET A 1 -17.61 44.50 -4.42
CA MET A 1 -17.67 44.40 -2.95
C MET A 1 -17.82 42.93 -2.59
N ASN A 2 -16.88 42.42 -1.80
CA ASN A 2 -16.89 41.17 -1.04
C ASN A 2 -17.07 39.84 -1.81
N ARG A 3 -15.94 39.32 -2.29
CA ARG A 3 -15.64 37.88 -2.36
C ARG A 3 -14.66 37.56 -1.23
N ARG A 4 -15.16 37.13 -0.08
CA ARG A 4 -14.43 36.44 1.00
C ARG A 4 -15.46 35.62 1.78
N GLN A 5 -15.03 34.45 2.25
CA GLN A 5 -15.75 33.44 3.03
C GLN A 5 -16.46 32.41 2.15
N TYR A 6 -15.78 31.32 1.82
CA TYR A 6 -15.86 30.06 2.58
C TYR A 6 -14.57 29.27 2.33
N LEU A 7 -13.81 29.05 3.41
CA LEU A 7 -12.72 28.08 3.52
C LEU A 7 -13.09 27.14 4.68
N THR A 8 -12.49 25.95 4.63
CA THR A 8 -12.46 24.88 5.63
C THR A 8 -13.64 23.91 5.58
N ARG A 9 -13.41 22.68 5.06
CA ARG A 9 -13.48 21.41 5.83
C ARG A 9 -13.24 20.16 4.94
N ALA A 10 -12.32 19.32 5.38
CA ALA A 10 -11.96 17.94 4.95
C ALA A 10 -11.01 17.81 3.73
N GLY A 11 -9.90 17.09 3.92
CA GLY A 11 -8.84 16.73 2.94
C GLY A 11 -7.74 17.78 2.82
N ALA A 12 -6.63 17.64 3.56
CA ALA A 12 -5.53 18.60 3.57
C ALA A 12 -4.59 18.38 2.38
N GLY A 13 -4.96 18.91 1.22
CA GLY A 13 -4.06 19.04 0.06
C GLY A 13 -3.06 20.19 0.26
N VAL A 14 -1.78 19.91 -0.03
CA VAL A 14 -0.69 20.88 0.09
C VAL A 14 -0.65 21.80 -1.13
N GLY A 15 -0.89 23.07 -0.84
CA GLY A 15 -0.24 24.25 -1.41
C GLY A 15 0.31 24.21 -2.84
N THR A 16 -0.51 24.60 -3.81
CA THR A 16 -0.04 25.12 -5.11
C THR A 16 0.87 26.35 -4.91
N LEU A 17 2.19 26.16 -4.99
CA LEU A 17 3.19 27.22 -5.02
C LEU A 17 3.13 27.97 -6.37
N ALA A 18 2.46 29.11 -6.36
CA ALA A 18 2.46 30.06 -7.48
C ALA A 18 3.86 30.67 -7.68
N LEU A 19 4.63 30.15 -8.65
CA LEU A 19 5.86 30.78 -9.13
C LEU A 19 5.53 32.08 -9.90
N ALA A 20 5.86 33.21 -9.28
CA ALA A 20 5.83 34.51 -9.93
C ALA A 20 7.07 34.70 -10.84
N PRO A 21 6.93 35.14 -12.09
CA PRO A 21 8.08 35.47 -12.93
C PRO A 21 8.67 36.81 -12.50
N LEU A 22 9.79 36.79 -11.77
CA LEU A 22 10.61 37.97 -11.52
C LEU A 22 11.45 38.29 -12.76
N ALA A 23 10.84 39.03 -13.70
CA ALA A 23 11.55 39.72 -14.76
C ALA A 23 11.87 41.17 -14.34
N GLY A 24 13.16 41.51 -14.27
CA GLY A 24 13.72 42.87 -14.05
C GLY A 24 14.79 42.86 -12.96
N CYS A 25 16.02 43.37 -13.10
CA CYS A 25 16.54 44.44 -13.94
C CYS A 25 18.06 44.25 -14.10
N LEU A 26 18.56 44.07 -15.33
CA LEU A 26 19.98 44.22 -15.65
C LEU A 26 20.29 45.73 -15.74
N GLY A 27 20.73 46.30 -14.62
CA GLY A 27 21.27 47.65 -14.52
C GLY A 27 22.77 47.66 -14.78
N GLU A 28 23.19 48.39 -15.80
CA GLU A 28 24.56 48.65 -16.22
C GLU A 28 25.39 49.30 -15.09
N LEU A 29 26.35 48.58 -14.52
CA LEU A 29 27.34 49.12 -13.57
C LEU A 29 28.75 49.08 -14.18
N SER A 30 29.14 50.26 -14.66
CA SER A 30 30.48 50.64 -15.07
C SER A 30 31.42 50.74 -13.85
N GLY A 31 32.50 49.95 -13.88
CA GLY A 31 33.82 50.35 -13.38
C GLY A 31 34.14 50.14 -11.89
N SER A 32 34.83 49.04 -11.58
CA SER A 32 35.98 49.01 -10.64
C SER A 32 36.62 47.62 -10.68
N GLU A 33 37.79 47.49 -11.30
CA GLU A 33 38.56 46.24 -11.36
C GLU A 33 39.20 45.96 -9.99
N SER A 34 38.45 45.28 -9.14
CA SER A 34 38.93 44.56 -7.95
C SER A 34 39.10 43.10 -8.37
N THR A 35 40.33 42.59 -8.40
CA THR A 35 40.61 41.15 -8.53
C THR A 35 40.27 40.45 -7.22
N THR A 36 38.99 40.40 -6.87
CA THR A 36 38.45 39.38 -5.98
C THR A 36 38.34 38.11 -6.80
N SER A 37 39.19 37.12 -6.52
CA SER A 37 38.95 35.76 -7.01
C SER A 37 37.56 35.38 -6.52
N ALA A 38 36.61 35.17 -7.43
CA ALA A 38 35.32 34.65 -7.02
C ALA A 38 35.58 33.33 -6.28
N GLU A 39 35.10 33.21 -5.05
CA GLU A 39 35.17 31.94 -4.31
C GLU A 39 34.56 30.83 -5.20
N ASP A 40 35.19 29.66 -5.22
CA ASP A 40 34.66 28.53 -5.96
C ASP A 40 33.45 27.99 -5.22
N ARG A 41 32.26 28.28 -5.76
CA ARG A 41 30.97 27.91 -5.16
C ARG A 41 30.38 26.65 -5.76
N THR A 42 31.22 25.80 -6.36
CA THR A 42 30.76 24.60 -7.05
C THR A 42 30.10 23.64 -6.07
N GLY A 43 30.76 23.31 -4.96
CA GLY A 43 30.19 22.45 -3.91
C GLY A 43 28.83 22.94 -3.39
N GLU A 44 28.68 24.23 -3.07
CA GLU A 44 27.41 24.78 -2.58
C GLU A 44 26.28 24.74 -3.63
N ARG A 45 26.63 24.93 -4.91
CA ARG A 45 25.67 24.83 -6.01
C ARG A 45 25.20 23.40 -6.18
N GLU A 46 26.10 22.42 -6.14
CA GLU A 46 25.71 21.01 -6.26
C GLU A 46 24.88 20.56 -5.05
N LEU A 47 25.21 21.00 -3.83
CA LEU A 47 24.38 20.72 -2.64
C LEU A 47 22.96 21.29 -2.79
N SER A 48 22.84 22.52 -3.30
CA SER A 48 21.53 23.13 -3.53
C SER A 48 20.73 22.44 -4.65
N ARG A 49 21.42 21.92 -5.68
CA ARG A 49 20.79 21.13 -6.75
C ARG A 49 20.30 19.79 -6.22
N ALA A 50 21.11 19.09 -5.44
CA ALA A 50 20.70 17.84 -4.81
C ALA A 50 19.41 18.02 -4.02
N ALA A 51 19.34 19.02 -3.14
CA ALA A 51 18.12 19.31 -2.39
C ALA A 51 16.92 19.61 -3.31
N GLY A 52 17.11 20.43 -4.35
CA GLY A 52 16.06 20.73 -5.31
C GLY A 52 15.56 19.50 -6.08
N THR A 53 16.47 18.65 -6.53
CA THR A 53 16.17 17.42 -7.27
C THR A 53 15.49 16.38 -6.38
N LEU A 54 15.86 16.27 -5.10
CA LEU A 54 15.14 15.40 -4.14
C LEU A 54 13.71 15.91 -3.88
N ASN A 55 13.50 17.22 -3.85
CA ASN A 55 12.14 17.76 -3.76
C ASN A 55 11.32 17.50 -5.03
N GLU A 56 11.96 17.54 -6.21
CA GLU A 56 11.31 17.12 -7.46
C GLU A 56 10.94 15.62 -7.42
N ALA A 57 11.79 14.77 -6.85
CA ALA A 57 11.47 13.35 -6.65
C ALA A 57 10.29 13.15 -5.68
N ALA A 58 10.25 13.91 -4.58
CA ALA A 58 9.14 13.88 -3.63
C ALA A 58 7.82 14.35 -4.27
N LEU A 59 7.86 15.32 -5.19
CA LEU A 59 6.69 15.74 -5.95
C LEU A 59 6.25 14.68 -6.96
N ALA A 60 7.18 13.94 -7.56
CA ALA A 60 6.85 12.84 -8.46
C ALA A 60 6.20 11.64 -7.73
N LEU A 61 6.40 11.54 -6.41
CA LEU A 61 5.66 10.59 -5.55
C LEU A 61 4.23 11.04 -5.23
N GLU A 62 3.91 12.33 -5.38
CA GLU A 62 2.56 12.82 -5.10
C GLU A 62 1.60 12.39 -6.22
N ILE A 63 0.82 11.34 -5.96
CA ILE A 63 -0.25 10.89 -6.85
C ILE A 63 -1.40 11.88 -6.74
N GLU A 64 -1.64 12.71 -7.78
CA GLU A 64 -2.72 13.71 -7.77
C GLU A 64 -4.10 13.04 -7.60
N ASP A 65 -4.73 13.25 -6.45
CA ASP A 65 -6.08 12.79 -6.06
C ASP A 65 -7.23 13.44 -6.89
N GLY A 66 -6.91 14.21 -7.94
CA GLY A 66 -7.88 15.04 -8.69
C GLY A 66 -7.74 15.05 -10.22
N GLY A 67 -6.82 14.26 -10.78
CA GLY A 67 -6.52 14.23 -12.22
C GLY A 67 -7.08 13.02 -12.98
N MET A 68 -7.59 12.00 -12.28
CA MET A 68 -8.08 10.75 -12.87
C MET A 68 -9.53 10.89 -13.35
N ASP A 69 -9.75 11.70 -14.39
CA ASP A 69 -10.98 11.65 -15.20
C ASP A 69 -10.78 10.53 -16.24
N ASP A 70 -11.26 9.32 -15.92
CA ASP A 70 -11.43 8.16 -16.83
C ASP A 70 -10.17 7.65 -17.59
N GLY A 71 -9.01 7.58 -16.92
CA GLY A 71 -7.85 6.87 -17.46
C GLY A 71 -6.72 6.70 -16.45
N GLU A 72 -6.76 5.58 -15.71
CA GLU A 72 -5.63 4.74 -15.30
C GLU A 72 -4.24 5.38 -15.53
N VAL A 73 -3.81 6.25 -14.61
CA VAL A 73 -2.42 6.71 -14.58
C VAL A 73 -1.71 5.85 -13.55
N ALA A 74 -1.07 4.78 -14.01
CA ALA A 74 -0.16 4.01 -13.18
C ALA A 74 1.01 4.88 -12.73
N PHE A 75 1.45 4.64 -11.50
CA PHE A 75 2.63 5.27 -10.94
C PHE A 75 3.88 4.83 -11.73
N ASP A 76 4.65 5.78 -12.24
CA ASP A 76 5.90 5.52 -12.94
C ASP A 76 7.09 5.69 -11.98
N ALA A 77 7.62 4.58 -11.47
CA ALA A 77 8.76 4.58 -10.56
C ALA A 77 10.07 5.05 -11.22
N ASP A 78 10.18 5.03 -12.57
CA ASP A 78 11.43 5.42 -13.25
C ASP A 78 11.73 6.91 -13.08
N GLU A 79 10.72 7.78 -13.07
CA GLU A 79 10.88 9.23 -12.90
C GLU A 79 11.48 9.62 -11.54
N PRO A 80 10.87 9.28 -10.38
CA PRO A 80 11.44 9.61 -9.08
C PRO A 80 12.78 8.91 -8.85
N ASN A 81 12.97 7.67 -9.31
CA ASN A 81 14.27 6.98 -9.21
C ASN A 81 15.38 7.70 -10.00
N GLY A 82 15.06 8.21 -11.20
CA GLY A 82 15.99 9.00 -12.00
C GLY A 82 16.42 10.28 -11.28
N LEU A 83 15.46 10.98 -10.67
CA LEU A 83 15.72 12.20 -9.89
C LEU A 83 16.57 11.91 -8.64
N ILE A 84 16.27 10.84 -7.90
CA ILE A 84 17.06 10.40 -6.73
C ILE A 84 18.50 10.09 -7.16
N ALA A 85 18.69 9.38 -8.27
CA ALA A 85 20.02 9.07 -8.80
C ALA A 85 20.83 10.33 -9.19
N ASP A 86 20.19 11.30 -9.86
CA ASP A 86 20.79 12.58 -10.21
C ASP A 86 21.17 13.39 -8.96
N ALA A 87 20.30 13.42 -7.94
CA ALA A 87 20.59 14.05 -6.66
C ALA A 87 21.80 13.42 -5.96
N ARG A 88 21.91 12.08 -5.94
CA ARG A 88 23.08 11.38 -5.38
C ARG A 88 24.37 11.77 -6.10
N ALA A 89 24.35 11.93 -7.42
CA ALA A 89 25.51 12.40 -8.19
C ALA A 89 25.91 13.85 -7.83
N HIS A 90 24.93 14.72 -7.59
CA HIS A 90 25.17 16.07 -7.06
C HIS A 90 25.79 16.03 -5.65
N LEU A 91 25.30 15.16 -4.76
CA LEU A 91 25.86 14.99 -3.41
C LEU A 91 27.28 14.46 -3.41
N GLU A 92 27.63 13.55 -4.34
CA GLU A 92 29.01 13.08 -4.51
C GLU A 92 29.94 14.24 -4.91
N THR A 93 29.52 15.07 -5.85
CA THR A 93 30.30 16.24 -6.27
C THR A 93 30.41 17.26 -5.13
N ALA A 94 29.33 17.52 -4.39
CA ALA A 94 29.36 18.39 -3.22
C ALA A 94 30.34 17.89 -2.15
N ALA A 95 30.38 16.58 -1.89
CA ALA A 95 31.29 15.96 -0.93
C ALA A 95 32.77 16.07 -1.33
N ALA A 96 33.08 16.09 -2.63
CA ALA A 96 34.44 16.25 -3.12
C ALA A 96 34.96 17.70 -3.00
N GLU A 97 34.05 18.68 -3.06
CA GLU A 97 34.38 20.11 -3.16
C GLU A 97 34.21 20.86 -1.83
N LEU A 98 33.39 20.35 -0.90
CA LEU A 98 33.12 20.99 0.39
C LEU A 98 34.00 20.43 1.51
N ASP A 99 34.32 21.28 2.48
CA ASP A 99 35.05 20.90 3.69
C ASP A 99 34.18 20.05 4.66
N ASP A 100 34.85 19.37 5.60
CA ASP A 100 34.22 18.49 6.61
C ASP A 100 33.10 19.18 7.42
N ASP A 101 33.12 20.51 7.55
CA ASP A 101 32.07 21.29 8.22
C ASP A 101 30.69 21.14 7.55
N ARG A 102 30.64 20.80 6.25
CA ARG A 102 29.39 20.54 5.50
C ARG A 102 29.05 19.07 5.36
N ALA A 103 29.91 18.16 5.84
CA ALA A 103 29.64 16.72 5.80
C ALA A 103 28.28 16.34 6.39
N PRO A 104 27.83 16.87 7.55
CA PRO A 104 26.54 16.49 8.08
C PRO A 104 25.35 17.04 7.28
N ASP A 105 25.49 18.07 6.45
CA ASP A 105 24.42 18.49 5.52
C ASP A 105 24.29 17.51 4.34
N ILE A 106 25.42 16.98 3.87
CA ILE A 106 25.46 15.97 2.82
C ILE A 106 24.83 14.68 3.32
N GLU A 107 25.17 14.24 4.54
CA GLU A 107 24.58 13.05 5.15
C GLU A 107 23.06 13.20 5.32
N THR A 108 22.57 14.36 5.79
CA THR A 108 21.12 14.63 5.86
C THR A 108 20.42 14.45 4.52
N LEU A 109 20.99 14.98 3.42
CA LEU A 109 20.38 14.81 2.09
C LEU A 109 20.55 13.39 1.52
N ARG A 110 21.57 12.63 1.94
CA ARG A 110 21.69 11.20 1.60
C ARG A 110 20.60 10.39 2.28
N THR A 111 20.38 10.60 3.58
CA THR A 111 19.28 9.97 4.31
C THR A 111 17.93 10.33 3.69
N TYR A 112 17.73 11.59 3.29
CA TYR A 112 16.51 11.98 2.58
C TYR A 112 16.33 11.23 1.25
N ALA A 113 17.41 11.05 0.48
CA ALA A 113 17.38 10.25 -0.74
C ALA A 113 17.06 8.78 -0.47
N ASP A 114 17.60 8.20 0.61
CA ASP A 114 17.33 6.81 1.02
C ASP A 114 15.85 6.63 1.43
N ILE A 115 15.27 7.59 2.16
CA ILE A 115 13.84 7.62 2.51
C ILE A 115 12.98 7.65 1.25
N LEU A 116 13.25 8.58 0.32
CA LEU A 116 12.45 8.70 -0.92
C LEU A 116 12.54 7.44 -1.77
N GLU A 117 13.72 6.82 -1.88
CA GLU A 117 13.88 5.56 -2.62
C GLU A 117 13.05 4.43 -1.99
N ALA A 118 13.02 4.34 -0.67
CA ALA A 118 12.16 3.38 0.02
C ALA A 118 10.67 3.64 -0.24
N LEU A 119 10.23 4.90 -0.21
CA LEU A 119 8.84 5.29 -0.50
C LEU A 119 8.46 5.02 -1.97
N VAL A 120 9.37 5.20 -2.93
CA VAL A 120 9.14 4.83 -4.34
C VAL A 120 8.86 3.35 -4.46
N VAL A 121 9.69 2.50 -3.84
CA VAL A 121 9.49 1.03 -3.91
C VAL A 121 8.16 0.63 -3.27
N VAL A 122 7.82 1.20 -2.10
CA VAL A 122 6.54 0.90 -1.44
C VAL A 122 5.37 1.37 -2.31
N THR A 123 5.45 2.57 -2.89
CA THR A 123 4.42 3.10 -3.78
C THR A 123 4.23 2.21 -4.99
N GLU A 124 5.33 1.83 -5.67
CA GLU A 124 5.32 0.91 -6.81
C GLU A 124 4.61 -0.40 -6.46
N THR A 125 4.92 -1.02 -5.33
CA THR A 125 4.26 -2.25 -4.87
C THR A 125 2.75 -2.07 -4.65
N ILE A 126 2.31 -0.99 -3.99
CA ILE A 126 0.88 -0.79 -3.70
C ILE A 126 0.06 -0.25 -4.89
N THR A 127 0.73 0.19 -5.95
CA THR A 127 0.11 0.65 -7.20
C THR A 127 0.33 -0.31 -8.36
N ASP A 128 0.87 -1.49 -8.09
CA ASP A 128 1.11 -2.50 -9.12
C ASP A 128 -0.22 -2.86 -9.79
N GLU A 129 -0.29 -2.69 -11.11
CA GLU A 129 -1.48 -3.02 -11.91
C GLU A 129 -1.77 -4.53 -11.87
N GLU A 130 -0.76 -5.37 -11.61
CA GLU A 130 -0.98 -6.79 -11.39
C GLU A 130 -1.80 -7.05 -10.12
N LEU A 131 -1.79 -6.14 -9.13
CA LEU A 131 -2.53 -6.30 -7.88
C LEU A 131 -4.06 -6.32 -8.10
N GLU A 132 -4.59 -5.59 -9.09
CA GLU A 132 -6.02 -5.70 -9.43
C GLU A 132 -6.32 -7.02 -10.16
N SER A 133 -5.49 -7.38 -11.14
CA SER A 133 -5.66 -8.63 -11.91
C SER A 133 -5.53 -9.89 -11.04
N ASP A 134 -4.62 -9.86 -10.08
CA ASP A 134 -4.39 -10.97 -9.16
C ASP A 134 -5.51 -11.02 -8.09
N ALA A 135 -6.10 -9.88 -7.69
CA ALA A 135 -7.27 -9.84 -6.83
C ALA A 135 -8.45 -10.54 -7.52
N ASP A 136 -8.70 -10.14 -8.77
CA ASP A 136 -9.73 -10.75 -9.62
C ASP A 136 -9.47 -12.25 -9.77
N ALA A 137 -8.22 -12.68 -9.95
CA ALA A 137 -7.87 -14.10 -10.05
C ALA A 137 -8.17 -14.87 -8.74
N VAL A 138 -7.89 -14.29 -7.58
CA VAL A 138 -8.23 -14.88 -6.27
C VAL A 138 -9.74 -14.96 -6.11
N PHE A 139 -10.49 -13.91 -6.45
CA PHE A 139 -11.96 -13.92 -6.40
C PHE A 139 -12.56 -14.93 -7.39
N ASP A 140 -12.07 -14.99 -8.63
CA ASP A 140 -12.55 -15.94 -9.64
C ASP A 140 -12.27 -17.39 -9.22
N ALA A 141 -11.12 -17.65 -8.59
CA ALA A 141 -10.78 -18.97 -8.06
C ALA A 141 -11.66 -19.38 -6.88
N THR A 142 -12.34 -18.45 -6.21
CA THR A 142 -13.33 -18.79 -5.17
C THR A 142 -14.72 -19.19 -5.72
N GLY A 143 -14.89 -19.20 -7.05
CA GLY A 143 -16.12 -19.62 -7.75
C GLY A 143 -16.23 -21.12 -8.09
N GLU A 144 -17.27 -21.49 -8.87
CA GLU A 144 -17.73 -22.89 -9.10
C GLU A 144 -16.69 -23.86 -9.75
N ASP A 145 -15.61 -23.38 -10.37
CA ASP A 145 -14.60 -24.19 -11.06
C ASP A 145 -13.14 -23.83 -10.63
N GLY A 146 -12.97 -23.31 -9.42
CA GLY A 146 -11.73 -22.69 -8.94
C GLY A 146 -10.46 -23.54 -8.96
N GLU A 147 -9.37 -23.00 -9.50
CA GLU A 147 -8.02 -23.56 -9.37
C GLU A 147 -7.36 -22.99 -8.09
N PHE A 148 -7.73 -23.52 -6.91
CA PHE A 148 -7.26 -23.00 -5.60
C PHE A 148 -5.75 -23.04 -5.39
N GLU A 149 -5.05 -24.01 -5.99
CA GLU A 149 -3.58 -24.08 -5.94
C GLU A 149 -2.94 -22.81 -6.56
N ASP A 150 -3.53 -22.27 -7.63
CA ASP A 150 -3.04 -21.07 -8.28
C ASP A 150 -3.41 -19.80 -7.48
N ALA A 151 -4.58 -19.77 -6.85
CA ALA A 151 -4.99 -18.68 -5.96
C ALA A 151 -4.11 -18.59 -4.70
N SER A 152 -3.82 -19.71 -4.05
CA SER A 152 -2.91 -19.77 -2.89
C SER A 152 -1.52 -19.28 -3.29
N ALA A 153 -0.99 -19.71 -4.43
CA ALA A 153 0.32 -19.25 -4.91
C ALA A 153 0.36 -17.74 -5.22
N THR A 154 -0.75 -17.17 -5.71
CA THR A 154 -0.89 -15.73 -5.93
C THR A 154 -0.91 -14.96 -4.61
N VAL A 155 -1.70 -15.41 -3.64
CA VAL A 155 -1.76 -14.78 -2.30
C VAL A 155 -0.41 -14.86 -1.59
N ASP A 156 0.27 -16.01 -1.62
CA ASP A 156 1.61 -16.18 -1.04
C ASP A 156 2.61 -15.17 -1.62
N ARG A 157 2.62 -15.01 -2.96
CA ARG A 157 3.50 -14.05 -3.63
C ARG A 157 3.21 -12.62 -3.20
N TRP A 158 1.94 -12.24 -3.11
CA TRP A 158 1.55 -10.92 -2.64
C TRP A 158 1.93 -10.65 -1.20
N MET A 159 1.77 -11.62 -0.31
CA MET A 159 2.22 -11.48 1.07
C MET A 159 3.74 -11.25 1.11
N ASP A 160 4.53 -12.03 0.36
CA ASP A 160 5.98 -11.84 0.27
C ASP A 160 6.35 -10.43 -0.25
N GLU A 161 5.63 -9.91 -1.24
CA GLU A 161 5.84 -8.57 -1.82
C GLU A 161 5.46 -7.46 -0.82
N LEU A 162 4.31 -7.57 -0.15
CA LEU A 162 3.83 -6.60 0.83
C LEU A 162 4.68 -6.62 2.11
N GLU A 163 5.13 -7.77 2.60
CA GLU A 163 6.08 -7.87 3.73
C GLU A 163 7.42 -7.19 3.37
N ALA A 164 7.88 -7.36 2.13
CA ALA A 164 9.10 -6.71 1.66
C ALA A 164 8.94 -5.18 1.52
N ALA A 165 7.73 -4.70 1.19
CA ALA A 165 7.38 -3.29 1.21
C ALA A 165 7.29 -2.75 2.65
N GLU A 166 6.68 -3.49 3.57
CA GLU A 166 6.55 -3.11 4.98
C GLU A 166 7.92 -2.95 5.63
N ALA A 167 8.82 -3.90 5.40
CA ALA A 167 10.20 -3.81 5.90
C ALA A 167 10.94 -2.56 5.38
N ARG A 168 10.65 -2.12 4.15
CA ARG A 168 11.21 -0.88 3.57
C ARG A 168 10.58 0.36 4.18
N HIS A 169 9.27 0.36 4.35
CA HIS A 169 8.55 1.44 5.02
C HIS A 169 9.05 1.66 6.44
N VAL A 170 9.18 0.60 7.25
CA VAL A 170 9.76 0.66 8.60
C VAL A 170 11.19 1.20 8.59
N GLY A 171 11.97 0.84 7.57
CA GLY A 171 13.29 1.43 7.32
C GLY A 171 13.23 2.94 7.10
N ALA A 172 12.33 3.39 6.21
CA ALA A 172 12.11 4.81 5.92
C ALA A 172 11.66 5.60 7.16
N VAL A 173 10.75 5.04 7.97
CA VAL A 173 10.34 5.63 9.26
C VAL A 173 11.55 5.78 10.19
N SER A 174 12.36 4.73 10.33
CA SER A 174 13.55 4.76 11.19
C SER A 174 14.57 5.80 10.74
N ASP A 175 14.76 5.93 9.42
CA ASP A 175 15.65 6.93 8.82
C ASP A 175 15.10 8.35 9.00
N TYR A 176 13.79 8.55 8.88
CA TYR A 176 13.11 9.81 9.16
C TYR A 176 13.26 10.22 10.64
N GLU A 177 13.02 9.32 11.59
CA GLU A 177 13.20 9.59 13.02
C GLU A 177 14.65 9.95 13.40
N ALA A 178 15.62 9.47 12.61
CA ALA A 178 17.03 9.78 12.80
C ALA A 178 17.45 11.13 12.18
N LEU A 179 16.61 11.76 11.35
CA LEU A 179 16.91 13.04 10.74
C LEU A 179 16.95 14.17 11.78
N ASP A 180 17.92 15.07 11.61
CA ASP A 180 17.94 16.36 12.29
C ASP A 180 16.92 17.30 11.61
N GLY A 181 15.69 17.33 12.14
CA GLY A 181 14.55 18.04 11.52
C GLY A 181 14.82 19.52 11.23
N ASP A 182 15.47 20.25 12.15
CA ASP A 182 15.80 21.67 11.95
C ASP A 182 16.76 21.84 10.75
N ARG A 183 17.75 20.95 10.64
CA ARG A 183 18.72 20.95 9.54
C ARG A 183 18.09 20.51 8.22
N PHE A 184 17.22 19.52 8.27
CA PHE A 184 16.46 19.05 7.10
C PHE A 184 15.59 20.17 6.53
N GLU A 185 14.81 20.85 7.38
CA GLU A 185 13.96 21.99 6.97
C GLU A 185 14.81 23.09 6.31
N ASP A 186 15.97 23.44 6.90
CA ASP A 186 16.88 24.45 6.36
C ASP A 186 17.44 24.07 4.96
N LEU A 187 17.73 22.79 4.72
CA LEU A 187 18.34 22.30 3.49
C LEU A 187 17.31 22.01 2.40
N ALA A 188 16.31 21.18 2.71
CA ALA A 188 15.28 20.73 1.79
C ALA A 188 14.20 21.80 1.58
N ARG A 189 14.00 22.72 2.53
CA ARG A 189 12.91 23.72 2.49
C ARG A 189 11.52 23.09 2.39
N ILE A 190 11.39 21.89 2.95
CA ILE A 190 10.14 21.17 3.14
C ILE A 190 9.88 21.14 4.65
N ASP A 191 8.61 21.28 5.04
CA ASP A 191 8.23 21.11 6.44
C ASP A 191 8.40 19.61 6.79
N PRO A 192 9.18 19.25 7.83
CA PRO A 192 9.33 17.85 8.23
C PRO A 192 7.98 17.15 8.43
N VAL A 193 6.95 17.89 8.88
CA VAL A 193 5.59 17.37 9.07
C VAL A 193 4.98 16.90 7.76
N ASP A 194 5.22 17.58 6.63
CA ASP A 194 4.68 17.15 5.33
C ASP A 194 5.29 15.81 4.89
N LEU A 195 6.56 15.56 5.22
CA LEU A 195 7.23 14.27 4.94
C LEU A 195 6.73 13.17 5.87
N GLU A 196 6.54 13.47 7.17
CA GLU A 196 5.96 12.56 8.16
C GLU A 196 4.56 12.12 7.75
N ASP A 197 3.68 13.07 7.42
CA ASP A 197 2.31 12.81 6.99
C ASP A 197 2.29 11.91 5.74
N GLY A 198 3.22 12.11 4.79
CA GLY A 198 3.35 11.27 3.61
C GLY A 198 3.82 9.84 3.92
N ILE A 199 4.80 9.68 4.82
CA ILE A 199 5.26 8.38 5.30
C ILE A 199 4.13 7.65 6.03
N GLU A 200 3.45 8.32 6.97
CA GLU A 200 2.33 7.76 7.74
C GLU A 200 1.19 7.33 6.81
N SER A 201 0.77 8.19 5.88
CA SER A 201 -0.33 7.87 4.96
C SER A 201 -0.01 6.68 4.06
N LEU A 202 1.24 6.51 3.62
CA LEU A 202 1.65 5.35 2.84
C LEU A 202 1.67 4.07 3.70
N GLY A 203 2.09 4.20 4.96
CA GLY A 203 2.07 3.12 5.94
C GLY A 203 0.66 2.61 6.25
N ASP A 204 -0.29 3.52 6.47
CA ASP A 204 -1.69 3.18 6.71
C ASP A 204 -2.28 2.37 5.56
N VAL A 205 -2.01 2.78 4.31
CA VAL A 205 -2.46 2.07 3.11
C VAL A 205 -1.83 0.68 3.00
N LEU A 206 -0.53 0.58 3.27
CA LEU A 206 0.19 -0.69 3.23
C LEU A 206 -0.30 -1.65 4.30
N GLU A 207 -0.52 -1.19 5.53
CA GLU A 207 -1.07 -1.99 6.64
C GLU A 207 -2.45 -2.56 6.25
N SER A 208 -3.35 -1.72 5.71
CA SER A 208 -4.65 -2.18 5.22
C SER A 208 -4.54 -3.23 4.13
N LEU A 209 -3.58 -3.11 3.20
CA LEU A 209 -3.37 -4.13 2.15
C LEU A 209 -2.85 -5.44 2.74
N VAL A 210 -1.91 -5.39 3.69
CA VAL A 210 -1.42 -6.59 4.40
C VAL A 210 -2.58 -7.28 5.13
N THR A 211 -3.43 -6.53 5.82
CA THR A 211 -4.63 -7.08 6.47
C THR A 211 -5.58 -7.70 5.45
N LEU A 212 -5.82 -7.04 4.33
CA LEU A 212 -6.71 -7.53 3.28
C LEU A 212 -6.20 -8.85 2.68
N VAL A 213 -4.93 -8.91 2.29
CA VAL A 213 -4.31 -10.12 1.72
C VAL A 213 -4.26 -11.26 2.74
N GLY A 214 -3.90 -10.98 4.00
CA GLY A 214 -3.91 -11.98 5.07
C GLY A 214 -5.30 -12.56 5.36
N GLY A 215 -6.36 -11.77 5.17
CA GLY A 215 -7.73 -12.27 5.24
C GLY A 215 -8.08 -13.17 4.05
N PHE A 216 -7.63 -12.83 2.84
CA PHE A 216 -7.81 -13.68 1.65
C PHE A 216 -7.05 -15.00 1.73
N ASP A 217 -5.85 -15.00 2.29
CA ASP A 217 -5.09 -16.24 2.58
C ASP A 217 -5.93 -17.22 3.40
N SER A 218 -6.47 -16.74 4.52
CA SER A 218 -7.37 -17.52 5.38
C SER A 218 -8.66 -17.97 4.65
N MET A 219 -9.19 -17.16 3.72
CA MET A 219 -10.32 -17.58 2.89
C MET A 219 -9.93 -18.72 1.94
N VAL A 220 -8.79 -18.63 1.25
CA VAL A 220 -8.30 -19.67 0.34
C VAL A 220 -8.09 -20.99 1.10
N GLU A 221 -7.45 -20.96 2.28
CA GLU A 221 -7.34 -22.14 3.15
C GLU A 221 -8.71 -22.76 3.48
N GLY A 222 -9.71 -21.90 3.72
CA GLY A 222 -11.09 -22.30 4.00
C GLY A 222 -11.76 -23.00 2.81
N TYR A 223 -11.59 -22.45 1.60
CA TYR A 223 -12.12 -23.06 0.38
C TYR A 223 -11.48 -24.42 0.08
N GLU A 224 -10.16 -24.55 0.22
CA GLU A 224 -9.51 -25.86 0.04
C GLU A 224 -10.02 -26.90 1.05
N ALA A 225 -10.26 -26.48 2.30
CA ALA A 225 -10.80 -27.36 3.33
C ALA A 225 -12.24 -27.78 3.03
N LEU A 226 -13.05 -26.86 2.47
CA LEU A 226 -14.41 -27.12 2.01
C LEU A 226 -14.41 -28.13 0.85
N GLU A 227 -13.53 -27.98 -0.14
CA GLU A 227 -13.37 -28.92 -1.25
C GLU A 227 -13.00 -30.33 -0.74
N ARG A 228 -12.01 -30.44 0.15
CA ARG A 228 -11.65 -31.71 0.81
C ARG A 228 -12.82 -32.32 1.57
N GLY A 229 -13.65 -31.49 2.21
CA GLY A 229 -14.89 -31.90 2.87
C GLY A 229 -15.88 -32.53 1.90
N HIS A 230 -16.10 -31.92 0.73
CA HIS A 230 -16.95 -32.45 -0.32
C HIS A 230 -16.45 -33.79 -0.85
N GLU A 231 -15.15 -33.92 -1.16
CA GLU A 231 -14.55 -35.20 -1.59
C GLU A 231 -14.80 -36.32 -0.56
N HIS A 232 -14.68 -36.00 0.74
CA HIS A 232 -14.94 -36.96 1.82
C HIS A 232 -16.42 -37.34 1.93
N VAL A 233 -17.36 -36.43 1.65
CA VAL A 233 -18.80 -36.76 1.57
C VAL A 233 -19.07 -37.71 0.41
N GLU A 234 -18.46 -37.49 -0.75
CA GLU A 234 -18.61 -38.35 -1.93
C GLU A 234 -18.10 -39.78 -1.68
N ASP A 235 -17.04 -39.92 -0.90
CA ASP A 235 -16.46 -41.19 -0.46
C ASP A 235 -17.20 -41.85 0.73
N GLU A 236 -18.32 -41.27 1.18
CA GLU A 236 -19.07 -41.67 2.38
C GLU A 236 -18.21 -41.65 3.68
N ALA A 237 -17.13 -40.87 3.69
CA ALA A 237 -16.17 -40.74 4.79
C ALA A 237 -16.55 -39.60 5.76
N TYR A 238 -17.77 -39.64 6.30
CA TYR A 238 -18.39 -38.53 7.03
C TYR A 238 -17.60 -37.97 8.23
N GLU A 239 -16.87 -38.80 8.99
CA GLU A 239 -16.03 -38.30 10.10
C GLU A 239 -14.86 -37.43 9.59
N ARG A 240 -14.35 -37.71 8.39
CA ARG A 240 -13.31 -36.87 7.78
C ARG A 240 -13.91 -35.62 7.16
N ALA A 241 -15.09 -35.74 6.55
CA ALA A 241 -15.84 -34.60 6.04
C ALA A 241 -16.16 -33.59 7.16
N GLU A 242 -16.66 -34.07 8.31
CA GLU A 242 -16.88 -33.26 9.51
C GLU A 242 -15.62 -32.48 9.91
N SER A 243 -14.47 -33.16 10.01
CA SER A 243 -13.20 -32.51 10.33
C SER A 243 -12.82 -31.45 9.31
N ALA A 244 -12.91 -31.75 8.01
CA ALA A 244 -12.52 -30.83 6.95
C ALA A 244 -13.43 -29.60 6.88
N PHE A 245 -14.74 -29.76 7.06
CA PHE A 245 -15.66 -28.61 7.16
C PHE A 245 -15.44 -27.79 8.44
N GLY A 246 -15.07 -28.43 9.56
CA GLY A 246 -14.67 -27.73 10.77
C GLY A 246 -13.37 -26.91 10.60
N ASP A 247 -12.40 -27.45 9.84
CA ASP A 247 -11.19 -26.72 9.44
C ASP A 247 -11.55 -25.53 8.54
N ALA A 248 -12.43 -25.72 7.55
CA ALA A 248 -12.93 -24.65 6.68
C ALA A 248 -13.60 -23.52 7.47
N LYS A 249 -14.49 -23.88 8.40
CA LYS A 249 -15.15 -22.92 9.30
C LYS A 249 -14.13 -22.10 10.07
N SER A 250 -13.12 -22.75 10.64
CA SER A 250 -12.08 -22.08 11.44
C SER A 250 -11.26 -21.09 10.61
N ALA A 251 -10.95 -21.46 9.35
CA ALA A 251 -10.23 -20.59 8.43
C ALA A 251 -11.07 -19.36 8.02
N PHE A 252 -12.36 -19.54 7.70
CA PHE A 252 -13.25 -18.41 7.42
C PHE A 252 -13.49 -17.50 8.64
N GLU A 253 -13.55 -18.07 9.86
CA GLU A 253 -13.58 -17.28 11.10
C GLU A 253 -12.30 -16.45 11.26
N ALA A 254 -11.14 -17.04 11.00
CA ALA A 254 -9.86 -16.33 11.04
C ALA A 254 -9.80 -15.20 10.00
N ALA A 255 -10.22 -15.46 8.76
CA ALA A 255 -10.32 -14.44 7.71
C ALA A 255 -11.17 -13.25 8.18
N ARG A 256 -12.35 -13.53 8.73
CA ARG A 256 -13.25 -12.51 9.24
C ARG A 256 -12.63 -11.71 10.38
N GLU A 257 -11.97 -12.38 11.33
CA GLU A 257 -11.28 -11.70 12.42
C GLU A 257 -10.19 -10.77 11.89
N THR A 258 -9.39 -11.20 10.92
CA THR A 258 -8.37 -10.37 10.24
C THR A 258 -9.02 -9.14 9.59
N PHE A 259 -10.09 -9.29 8.81
CA PHE A 259 -10.79 -8.14 8.22
C PHE A 259 -11.41 -7.19 9.26
N GLU A 260 -11.69 -7.64 10.48
CA GLU A 260 -12.20 -6.81 11.58
C GLU A 260 -11.09 -6.03 12.33
N GLU A 261 -9.80 -6.34 12.10
CA GLU A 261 -8.67 -5.63 12.71
C GLU A 261 -8.58 -4.19 12.21
N ASP A 262 -8.68 -3.99 10.89
CA ASP A 262 -8.75 -2.66 10.29
C ASP A 262 -10.19 -2.14 10.20
N LYS A 263 -10.55 -1.26 11.13
CA LYS A 263 -11.92 -0.71 11.24
C LYS A 263 -12.16 0.50 10.35
N ASN A 264 -11.11 1.15 9.88
CA ASN A 264 -11.22 2.36 9.08
C ASN A 264 -10.19 2.29 7.95
N PRO A 265 -10.31 1.30 7.05
CA PRO A 265 -9.42 1.21 5.91
C PRO A 265 -9.53 2.50 5.07
N PRO A 266 -8.49 2.84 4.29
CA PRO A 266 -8.53 3.93 3.32
C PRO A 266 -9.78 3.84 2.45
N ASP A 267 -10.38 4.99 2.09
CA ASP A 267 -11.66 5.06 1.37
C ASP A 267 -11.69 4.17 0.11
N ARG A 268 -10.55 4.05 -0.60
CA ARG A 268 -10.41 3.20 -1.80
C ARG A 268 -10.51 1.69 -1.52
N LEU A 269 -10.21 1.25 -0.30
CA LEU A 269 -10.22 -0.15 0.12
C LEU A 269 -11.47 -0.52 0.93
N ALA A 270 -12.23 0.47 1.40
CA ALA A 270 -13.36 0.25 2.31
C ALA A 270 -14.40 -0.74 1.77
N ASP A 271 -14.75 -0.63 0.49
CA ASP A 271 -15.72 -1.50 -0.17
C ASP A 271 -15.22 -2.95 -0.28
N HIS A 272 -13.91 -3.16 -0.48
CA HIS A 272 -13.28 -4.49 -0.49
C HIS A 272 -13.36 -5.15 0.88
N PHE A 273 -13.04 -4.41 1.95
CA PHE A 273 -13.16 -4.90 3.32
C PHE A 273 -14.61 -5.24 3.70
N ASP A 274 -15.58 -4.40 3.32
CA ASP A 274 -16.99 -4.66 3.58
C ASP A 274 -17.50 -5.90 2.85
N THR A 275 -17.08 -6.08 1.59
CA THR A 275 -17.35 -7.29 0.80
C THR A 275 -16.74 -8.53 1.46
N ALA A 276 -15.46 -8.48 1.80
CA ALA A 276 -14.74 -9.63 2.38
C ALA A 276 -15.29 -10.04 3.76
N ARG A 277 -15.71 -9.08 4.60
CA ARG A 277 -16.41 -9.36 5.88
C ARG A 277 -17.77 -10.02 5.66
N CYS A 278 -18.52 -9.57 4.65
CA CYS A 278 -19.81 -10.17 4.29
C CYS A 278 -19.61 -11.62 3.83
N GLN A 279 -18.68 -11.84 2.90
CA GLN A 279 -18.34 -13.15 2.34
C GLN A 279 -17.87 -14.11 3.43
N SER A 280 -16.81 -13.76 4.17
CA SER A 280 -16.27 -14.60 5.24
C SER A 280 -17.32 -14.98 6.28
N GLY A 281 -18.23 -14.05 6.64
CA GLY A 281 -19.36 -14.33 7.52
C GLY A 281 -20.29 -15.42 6.99
N HIS A 282 -20.69 -15.35 5.73
CA HIS A 282 -21.55 -16.37 5.10
C HIS A 282 -20.81 -17.68 4.83
N LEU A 283 -19.53 -17.64 4.52
CA LEU A 283 -18.69 -18.84 4.34
C LEU A 283 -18.51 -19.61 5.66
N THR A 284 -18.35 -18.92 6.79
CA THR A 284 -18.37 -19.55 8.12
C THR A 284 -19.70 -20.29 8.37
N GLU A 285 -20.84 -19.66 8.05
CA GLU A 285 -22.17 -20.28 8.19
C GLU A 285 -22.33 -21.50 7.27
N ALA A 286 -21.83 -21.42 6.04
CA ALA A 286 -21.87 -22.52 5.09
C ALA A 286 -21.06 -23.72 5.59
N ALA A 287 -19.82 -23.49 6.01
CA ALA A 287 -18.94 -24.54 6.53
C ALA A 287 -19.52 -25.21 7.80
N GLU A 288 -20.10 -24.44 8.71
CA GLU A 288 -20.81 -24.99 9.88
C GLU A 288 -22.00 -25.89 9.46
N ALA A 289 -22.79 -25.45 8.48
CA ALA A 289 -23.92 -26.24 8.01
C ALA A 289 -23.47 -27.53 7.30
N PHE A 290 -22.38 -27.50 6.53
CA PHE A 290 -21.79 -28.70 5.93
C PHE A 290 -21.23 -29.67 6.99
N GLU A 291 -20.56 -29.16 8.02
CA GLU A 291 -20.10 -29.95 9.17
C GLU A 291 -21.29 -30.68 9.83
N GLU A 292 -22.36 -29.96 10.15
CA GLU A 292 -23.59 -30.52 10.73
C GLU A 292 -24.26 -31.55 9.78
N ALA A 293 -24.20 -31.33 8.47
CA ALA A 293 -24.71 -32.25 7.47
C ALA A 293 -23.93 -33.58 7.48
N ALA A 294 -22.59 -33.51 7.52
CA ALA A 294 -21.72 -34.68 7.61
C ALA A 294 -21.98 -35.50 8.88
N VAL A 295 -22.10 -34.84 10.05
CA VAL A 295 -22.46 -35.48 11.32
C VAL A 295 -23.80 -36.22 11.21
N ALA A 296 -24.82 -35.55 10.67
CA ALA A 296 -26.14 -36.14 10.51
C ALA A 296 -26.10 -37.35 9.56
N ALA A 297 -25.39 -37.26 8.43
CA ALA A 297 -25.23 -38.34 7.47
C ALA A 297 -24.50 -39.54 8.08
N GLY A 298 -23.41 -39.31 8.83
CA GLY A 298 -22.67 -40.35 9.56
C GLY A 298 -23.52 -41.09 10.61
N SER A 299 -24.53 -40.41 11.17
CA SER A 299 -25.51 -41.01 12.10
C SER A 299 -26.68 -41.73 11.40
N GLY A 300 -26.80 -41.61 10.08
CA GLY A 300 -27.90 -42.13 9.27
C GLY A 300 -29.16 -41.25 9.26
N ASP A 301 -29.09 -40.02 9.77
CA ASP A 301 -30.19 -39.04 9.72
C ASP A 301 -30.16 -38.24 8.41
N LEU A 302 -30.59 -38.90 7.33
CA LEU A 302 -30.57 -38.32 5.98
C LEU A 302 -31.49 -37.10 5.81
N LEU A 303 -32.53 -36.96 6.64
CA LEU A 303 -33.42 -35.80 6.56
C LEU A 303 -32.73 -34.55 7.10
N THR A 304 -32.08 -34.68 8.26
CA THR A 304 -31.29 -33.59 8.84
C THR A 304 -30.10 -33.26 7.95
N ALA A 305 -29.37 -34.27 7.46
CA ALA A 305 -28.24 -34.07 6.56
C ALA A 305 -28.63 -33.23 5.33
N ASN A 306 -29.71 -33.62 4.64
CA ASN A 306 -30.18 -32.92 3.45
C ASN A 306 -30.79 -31.53 3.74
N GLN A 307 -31.26 -31.28 4.97
CA GLN A 307 -31.68 -29.94 5.36
C GLN A 307 -30.46 -29.03 5.51
N ARG A 308 -29.42 -29.51 6.21
CA ARG A 308 -28.21 -28.75 6.49
C ARG A 308 -27.39 -28.46 5.25
N ASP A 309 -27.30 -29.43 4.34
CA ASP A 309 -26.74 -29.27 3.00
C ASP A 309 -27.37 -28.10 2.24
N ARG A 310 -28.71 -27.99 2.22
CA ARG A 310 -29.42 -26.84 1.60
C ARG A 310 -29.26 -25.52 2.35
N ASP A 311 -28.97 -25.58 3.64
CA ASP A 311 -28.68 -24.37 4.42
C ASP A 311 -27.28 -23.87 4.07
N ALA A 312 -26.32 -24.79 3.90
CA ALA A 312 -24.97 -24.50 3.44
C ALA A 312 -24.95 -23.91 2.02
N GLU A 313 -25.63 -24.54 1.05
CA GLU A 313 -25.77 -24.04 -0.32
C GLU A 313 -26.34 -22.61 -0.36
N ARG A 314 -27.30 -22.30 0.52
CA ARG A 314 -27.89 -20.95 0.62
C ARG A 314 -26.91 -19.93 1.19
N SER A 315 -26.07 -20.34 2.14
CA SER A 315 -25.03 -19.49 2.69
C SER A 315 -23.92 -19.25 1.68
N LEU A 316 -23.56 -20.23 0.85
CA LEU A 316 -22.66 -20.00 -0.29
C LEU A 316 -23.23 -18.99 -1.29
N GLU A 317 -24.49 -19.15 -1.71
CA GLU A 317 -25.18 -18.18 -2.58
C GLU A 317 -25.23 -16.77 -1.96
N ALA A 318 -25.40 -16.68 -0.64
CA ALA A 318 -25.38 -15.40 0.07
C ALA A 318 -23.97 -14.77 0.15
N ALA A 319 -22.91 -15.58 0.18
CA ALA A 319 -21.53 -15.08 0.08
C ALA A 319 -21.27 -14.52 -1.33
N ASP A 320 -21.71 -15.21 -2.38
CA ASP A 320 -21.56 -14.73 -3.77
C ASP A 320 -22.35 -13.43 -4.03
N ASP A 321 -23.47 -13.25 -3.34
CA ASP A 321 -24.29 -12.03 -3.41
C ASP A 321 -23.66 -10.83 -2.66
N CYS A 322 -22.60 -11.03 -1.87
CA CYS A 322 -21.83 -9.95 -1.27
C CYS A 322 -21.06 -9.21 -2.36
N THR A 323 -21.57 -8.04 -2.78
CA THR A 323 -20.93 -7.16 -3.76
C THR A 323 -20.99 -5.72 -3.27
N ALA A 324 -19.96 -4.94 -3.63
CA ALA A 324 -19.94 -3.49 -3.56
C ALA A 324 -20.66 -2.85 -4.76
#